data_AF-A0A931H3I3-F1
#
_entry.id   AF-A0A931H3I3-F1
#
_cell.length_a   1.000
_cell.length_b   1.000
_cell.length_c   1.000
_cell.angle_alpha   90.00
_cell.angle_beta   90.00
_cell.angle_gamma   90.00
#
_symmetry.space_group_name_H-M   'P 1'
#
loop_
_entity.id
_entity.type
_entity.pdbx_description
1 polymer ?
#
loop_
_entity_poly.entity_id
_entity_poly.type
_entity_poly.pdbx_seq_one_letter_code
_entity_poly.pdbx_strand_id
1 'polypeptide(L)'
;MSIFKKTAAALALLACAGLQAQTLAPAYTYSGLTWSFSTTAAGISQCSTLILDATGDVYNSDSYVVHGQLACPALGGNYASSGTAYFDSVGKFHMTTSLSVTYQMVCDNLSGATLSGSCPIYNNLGAQVGTAFISFL
;
A
#
# COMPACT_ATOMS: atom_id res chain seq x y z
N MET A 1 -29.69 45.06 11.32
CA MET A 1 -29.63 43.79 12.08
C MET A 1 -28.66 42.82 11.38
N SER A 2 -27.34 43.07 11.46
CA SER A 2 -26.32 42.30 10.70
C SER A 2 -24.98 42.15 11.42
N ILE A 3 -24.96 42.24 12.76
CA ILE A 3 -23.71 42.19 13.56
C ILE A 3 -23.57 40.87 14.35
N PHE A 4 -24.64 40.10 14.52
CA PHE A 4 -24.63 38.86 15.33
C PHE A 4 -24.17 37.59 14.60
N LYS A 5 -23.87 37.64 13.29
CA LYS A 5 -23.43 36.44 12.53
C LYS A 5 -21.91 36.28 12.45
N LYS A 6 -21.12 37.30 12.83
CA LYS A 6 -19.65 37.24 12.75
C LYS A 6 -18.96 36.73 14.02
N THR A 7 -19.70 36.61 15.13
CA THR A 7 -19.17 36.18 16.44
C THR A 7 -19.22 34.67 16.68
N ALA A 8 -20.02 33.91 15.92
CA ALA A 8 -20.11 32.45 16.06
C ALA A 8 -18.90 31.70 15.45
N ALA A 9 -18.29 32.26 14.39
CA ALA A 9 -17.12 31.64 13.74
C ALA A 9 -15.84 31.76 14.58
N ALA A 10 -15.71 32.83 15.37
CA ALA A 10 -14.54 33.04 16.23
C ALA A 10 -14.53 32.09 17.44
N LEU A 11 -15.70 31.75 18.00
CA LEU A 11 -15.78 30.81 19.13
C LEU A 11 -15.52 29.35 18.73
N ALA A 12 -15.85 28.96 17.48
CA ALA A 12 -15.56 27.62 16.97
C ALA A 12 -14.06 27.39 16.71
N LEU A 13 -13.32 28.43 16.30
CA LEU A 13 -11.87 28.38 16.13
C LEU A 13 -11.10 28.32 17.46
N LEU A 14 -11.65 28.91 18.54
CA LEU A 14 -11.08 28.79 19.89
C LEU A 14 -11.35 27.44 20.56
N ALA A 15 -12.36 26.69 20.13
CA ALA A 15 -12.62 25.33 20.63
C ALA A 15 -11.61 24.28 20.10
N CYS A 16 -10.87 24.59 19.03
CA CYS A 16 -9.79 23.72 18.51
C CYS A 16 -8.40 24.02 19.11
N ALA A 17 -8.25 25.07 19.92
CA ALA A 17 -6.95 25.46 20.48
C ALA A 17 -6.43 24.51 21.59
N GLY A 18 -7.22 23.50 21.98
CA GLY A 18 -6.86 22.49 22.98
C GLY A 18 -6.45 21.12 22.41
N LEU A 19 -6.54 20.91 21.10
CA LEU A 19 -5.98 19.71 20.48
C LEU A 19 -4.48 19.93 20.35
N GLN A 20 -3.71 19.38 21.29
CA GLN A 20 -2.28 19.24 21.12
C GLN A 20 -2.05 18.58 19.75
N ALA A 21 -1.17 19.17 18.94
CA ALA A 21 -0.67 18.51 17.74
C ALA A 21 -0.18 17.13 18.20
N GLN A 22 -0.91 16.09 17.82
CA GLN A 22 -0.50 14.74 18.17
C GLN A 22 0.82 14.53 17.45
N THR A 23 1.90 14.46 18.22
CA THR A 23 3.16 13.91 17.75
C THR A 23 2.90 12.45 17.46
N LEU A 24 2.41 12.17 16.25
CA LEU A 24 2.43 10.83 15.67
C LEU A 24 3.89 10.37 15.78
N ALA A 25 4.12 9.21 16.39
CA ALA A 25 5.46 8.68 16.54
C ALA A 25 6.13 8.58 15.15
N PRO A 26 7.47 8.66 15.07
CA PRO A 26 8.15 8.64 13.79
C PRO A 26 7.79 7.34 13.03
N ALA A 27 7.34 7.48 11.79
CA ALA A 27 7.14 6.33 10.92
C ALA A 27 8.48 5.63 10.69
N TYR A 28 8.50 4.31 10.83
CA TYR A 28 9.64 3.47 10.51
C TYR A 28 9.50 2.96 9.07
N THR A 29 10.61 2.98 8.33
CA THR A 29 10.68 2.40 6.99
C THR A 29 11.42 1.07 7.05
N TYR A 30 10.74 0.02 6.62
CA TYR A 30 11.29 -1.30 6.35
C TYR A 30 11.70 -1.35 4.89
N SER A 31 13.00 -1.32 4.61
CA SER A 31 13.50 -1.26 3.24
C SER A 31 13.86 -2.63 2.67
N GLY A 32 13.69 -2.80 1.37
CA GLY A 32 14.16 -3.96 0.61
C GLY A 32 13.39 -5.25 0.87
N LEU A 33 12.12 -5.17 1.29
CA LEU A 33 11.24 -6.33 1.44
C LEU A 33 11.06 -6.97 0.07
N THR A 34 11.49 -8.23 -0.07
CA THR A 34 11.58 -8.88 -1.38
C THR A 34 10.68 -10.10 -1.43
N TRP A 35 9.86 -10.17 -2.49
CA TRP A 35 9.06 -11.33 -2.83
C TRP A 35 9.50 -11.89 -4.17
N SER A 36 9.60 -13.21 -4.26
CA SER A 36 9.44 -13.89 -5.54
C SER A 36 8.08 -13.56 -6.13
N PHE A 37 8.01 -13.35 -7.44
CA PHE A 37 6.80 -12.96 -8.15
C PHE A 37 6.64 -13.81 -9.41
N SER A 38 5.44 -14.29 -9.64
CA SER A 38 5.03 -14.94 -10.89
C SER A 38 3.61 -14.54 -11.21
N THR A 39 3.24 -14.48 -12.49
CA THR A 39 1.89 -14.05 -12.88
C THR A 39 1.44 -14.63 -14.21
N THR A 40 0.12 -14.74 -14.38
CA THR A 40 -0.52 -15.05 -15.64
C THR A 40 -0.86 -13.82 -16.50
N ALA A 41 -0.68 -12.60 -15.98
CA ALA A 41 -0.94 -11.36 -16.72
C ALA A 41 0.12 -11.13 -17.80
N ALA A 42 -0.28 -11.20 -19.08
CA ALA A 42 0.64 -11.26 -20.22
C ALA A 42 1.66 -10.10 -20.31
N GLY A 43 1.29 -8.87 -19.94
CA GLY A 43 2.21 -7.73 -20.04
C GLY A 43 3.29 -7.66 -18.96
N ILE A 44 3.20 -8.50 -17.93
CA ILE A 44 4.17 -8.58 -16.82
C ILE A 44 4.52 -10.04 -16.47
N SER A 45 4.20 -11.00 -17.35
CA SER A 45 4.42 -12.43 -17.12
C SER A 45 5.89 -12.83 -17.05
N GLN A 46 6.78 -11.93 -17.50
CA GLN A 46 8.24 -12.10 -17.49
C GLN A 46 8.90 -11.43 -16.27
N CYS A 47 8.11 -10.86 -15.35
CA CYS A 47 8.59 -10.31 -14.10
C CYS A 47 8.78 -11.40 -13.05
N SER A 48 9.81 -11.27 -12.20
CA SER A 48 10.24 -12.35 -11.30
C SER A 48 10.33 -11.94 -9.83
N THR A 49 10.39 -10.64 -9.54
CA THR A 49 10.69 -10.17 -8.18
C THR A 49 9.96 -8.87 -7.90
N LEU A 50 9.27 -8.80 -6.77
CA LEU A 50 8.66 -7.58 -6.25
C LEU A 50 9.50 -7.12 -5.05
N ILE A 51 10.03 -5.91 -5.11
CA ILE A 51 10.83 -5.30 -4.04
C ILE A 51 10.07 -4.08 -3.57
N LEU A 52 9.73 -4.03 -2.28
CA LEU A 52 9.03 -2.92 -1.67
C LEU A 52 9.74 -2.45 -0.41
N ASP A 53 9.71 -1.15 -0.22
CA ASP A 53 9.91 -0.50 1.06
C ASP A 53 8.52 -0.24 1.65
N ALA A 54 8.35 -0.51 2.94
CA ALA A 54 7.10 -0.27 3.67
C ALA A 54 7.34 0.77 4.76
N THR A 55 6.55 1.84 4.79
CA THR A 55 6.62 2.88 5.81
C THR A 55 5.36 2.90 6.65
N GLY A 56 5.50 2.80 7.97
CA GLY A 56 4.40 2.88 8.95
C GLY A 56 4.90 3.07 10.38
N ASP A 57 4.03 3.53 11.28
CA ASP A 57 4.33 3.64 12.73
C ASP A 57 4.05 2.30 13.44
N VAL A 58 5.07 1.65 13.99
CA VAL A 58 4.96 0.33 14.64
C VAL A 58 4.08 0.35 15.89
N TYR A 59 3.89 1.50 16.54
CA TYR A 59 3.06 1.59 17.74
C TYR A 59 1.57 1.72 17.46
N ASN A 60 1.19 2.24 16.29
CA ASN A 60 -0.20 2.64 16.02
C ASN A 60 -0.73 2.24 14.63
N SER A 61 0.15 1.78 13.73
CA SER A 61 -0.19 1.68 12.32
C SER A 61 -0.44 0.23 11.95
N ASP A 62 -1.72 -0.13 11.88
CA ASP A 62 -2.16 -1.35 11.20
C ASP A 62 -1.92 -1.25 9.68
N SER A 63 -1.66 -0.04 9.16
CA SER A 63 -1.48 0.28 7.74
C SER A 63 -0.06 0.79 7.42
N TYR A 64 0.44 0.39 6.26
CA TYR A 64 1.72 0.76 5.68
C TYR A 64 1.50 1.35 4.29
N VAL A 65 2.29 2.37 3.95
CA VAL A 65 2.46 2.79 2.55
C VAL A 65 3.65 2.01 1.98
N VAL A 66 3.48 1.42 0.80
CA VAL A 66 4.54 0.66 0.15
C VAL A 66 4.99 1.33 -1.14
N HIS A 67 6.31 1.33 -1.39
CA HIS A 67 6.93 1.87 -2.59
C HIS A 67 8.07 0.97 -3.04
N GLY A 68 8.28 0.81 -4.34
CA GLY A 68 9.43 0.07 -4.82
C GLY A 68 9.30 -0.27 -6.29
N GLN A 69 9.60 -1.50 -6.64
CA GLN A 69 9.67 -1.92 -8.03
C GLN A 69 9.33 -3.39 -8.25
N LEU A 70 8.73 -3.66 -9.40
CA LEU A 70 8.60 -4.99 -9.98
C LEU A 70 9.75 -5.18 -10.99
N ALA A 71 10.64 -6.12 -10.71
CA ALA A 71 11.77 -6.43 -11.56
C ALA A 71 11.35 -7.38 -12.70
N CYS A 72 11.63 -6.95 -13.93
CA CYS A 72 11.28 -7.66 -15.16
C CYS A 72 12.51 -7.77 -16.07
N PRO A 73 13.53 -8.53 -15.66
CA PRO A 73 14.82 -8.58 -16.37
C PRO A 73 14.67 -9.05 -17.82
N ALA A 74 13.75 -9.96 -18.10
CA ALA A 74 13.46 -10.42 -19.46
C ALA A 74 12.78 -9.34 -20.35
N LEU A 75 12.18 -8.31 -19.75
CA LEU A 75 11.68 -7.10 -20.43
C LEU A 75 12.70 -5.95 -20.42
N GLY A 76 13.91 -6.17 -19.89
CA GLY A 76 14.99 -5.18 -19.89
C GLY A 76 14.81 -4.03 -18.91
N GLY A 77 13.98 -4.17 -17.87
CA GLY A 77 13.75 -3.09 -16.92
C GLY A 77 12.95 -3.45 -15.67
N ASN A 78 12.65 -2.41 -14.89
CA ASN A 78 11.85 -2.48 -13.68
C ASN A 78 10.65 -1.55 -13.82
N TYR A 79 9.49 -1.96 -13.30
CA TYR A 79 8.33 -1.09 -13.19
C TYR A 79 8.23 -0.52 -11.79
N ALA A 80 8.00 0.79 -11.69
CA ALA A 80 7.67 1.39 -10.41
C ALA A 80 6.42 0.74 -9.81
N SER A 81 6.45 0.54 -8.50
CA SER A 81 5.36 -0.04 -7.73
C SER A 81 5.08 0.82 -6.51
N SER A 82 3.80 1.03 -6.22
CA SER A 82 3.37 1.77 -5.04
C SER A 82 1.97 1.37 -4.61
N GLY A 83 1.70 1.45 -3.31
CA GLY A 83 0.41 1.04 -2.78
C GLY A 83 0.33 1.12 -1.28
N THR A 84 -0.52 0.28 -0.71
CA THR A 84 -0.72 0.16 0.73
C THR A 84 -0.75 -1.30 1.14
N ALA A 85 -0.42 -1.55 2.40
CA ALA A 85 -0.56 -2.86 3.01
C ALA A 85 -1.02 -2.72 4.46
N TYR A 86 -1.62 -3.76 5.03
CA TYR A 86 -2.04 -3.78 6.42
C TYR A 86 -2.14 -5.20 6.97
N PHE A 87 -2.05 -5.36 8.30
CA PHE A 87 -2.46 -6.59 8.96
C PHE A 87 -3.89 -6.42 9.47
N ASP A 88 -4.73 -7.43 9.26
CA ASP A 88 -6.05 -7.45 9.90
C ASP A 88 -5.97 -8.01 11.33
N SER A 89 -7.09 -7.87 12.06
CA SER A 89 -7.22 -8.35 13.45
C SER A 89 -7.03 -9.86 13.63
N VAL A 90 -7.07 -10.65 12.54
CA VAL A 90 -6.83 -12.10 12.56
C VAL A 90 -5.42 -12.48 12.07
N GLY A 91 -4.56 -11.49 11.87
CA GLY A 91 -3.16 -11.67 11.49
C GLY A 91 -2.96 -12.04 10.02
N LYS A 92 -3.91 -11.73 9.12
CA LYS A 92 -3.68 -11.81 7.68
C LYS A 92 -3.05 -10.55 7.17
N PHE A 93 -2.16 -10.71 6.21
CA PHE A 93 -1.52 -9.58 5.54
C PHE A 93 -2.28 -9.26 4.26
N HIS A 94 -2.69 -8.01 4.15
CA HIS A 94 -3.41 -7.45 3.02
C HIS A 94 -2.49 -6.48 2.31
N MET A 95 -2.42 -6.54 0.99
CA MET A 95 -1.57 -5.64 0.21
C MET A 95 -2.24 -5.29 -1.11
N THR A 96 -2.34 -4.01 -1.42
CA THR A 96 -2.75 -3.52 -2.73
C THR A 96 -1.64 -2.67 -3.30
N THR A 97 -1.12 -3.04 -4.46
CA THR A 97 -0.02 -2.31 -5.09
C THR A 97 -0.21 -2.16 -6.59
N SER A 98 0.10 -0.97 -7.10
CA SER A 98 0.25 -0.75 -8.53
C SER A 98 1.52 -1.44 -9.02
N LEU A 99 1.43 -2.09 -10.17
CA LEU A 99 2.54 -2.73 -10.88
C LEU A 99 2.62 -2.04 -12.24
N SER A 100 3.48 -1.01 -12.36
CA SER A 100 3.43 -0.07 -13.50
C SER A 100 2.16 0.80 -13.53
N VAL A 101 1.99 1.56 -14.61
CA VAL A 101 0.82 2.43 -14.84
C VAL A 101 -0.44 1.67 -15.29
N THR A 102 -0.29 0.38 -15.63
CA THR A 102 -1.36 -0.41 -16.26
C THR A 102 -1.97 -1.48 -15.38
N TYR A 103 -1.26 -1.95 -14.34
CA TYR A 103 -1.71 -3.07 -13.52
C TYR A 103 -1.79 -2.72 -12.05
N GLN A 104 -2.72 -3.37 -11.36
CA GLN A 104 -2.87 -3.32 -9.91
C GLN A 104 -2.97 -4.75 -9.40
N MET A 105 -2.15 -5.10 -8.42
CA MET A 105 -2.22 -6.36 -7.70
C MET A 105 -2.92 -6.13 -6.37
N VAL A 106 -3.90 -6.98 -6.06
CA VAL A 106 -4.66 -6.94 -4.81
C VAL A 106 -4.50 -8.30 -4.12
N CYS A 107 -3.99 -8.29 -2.90
CA CYS A 107 -3.68 -9.47 -2.11
C CYS A 107 -4.48 -9.40 -0.80
N ASP A 108 -5.70 -9.95 -0.78
CA ASP A 108 -6.60 -9.83 0.38
C ASP A 108 -6.44 -10.96 1.43
N ASN A 109 -5.55 -11.92 1.20
CA ASN A 109 -5.42 -13.06 2.11
C ASN A 109 -4.03 -13.69 2.05
N LEU A 110 -2.99 -12.89 2.22
CA LEU A 110 -1.66 -13.44 2.42
C LEU A 110 -1.58 -14.00 3.83
N SER A 111 -0.94 -15.16 3.97
CA SER A 111 -0.62 -15.71 5.28
C SER A 111 0.28 -14.71 6.01
N GLY A 112 -0.14 -14.15 7.15
CA GLY A 112 0.70 -13.18 7.88
C GLY A 112 2.01 -13.79 8.40
N ALA A 113 2.08 -15.11 8.56
CA ALA A 113 3.29 -15.81 8.98
C ALA A 113 4.33 -15.96 7.86
N THR A 114 3.89 -16.04 6.60
CA THR A 114 4.79 -16.28 5.46
C THR A 114 4.82 -15.12 4.46
N LEU A 115 3.88 -14.18 4.57
CA LEU A 115 3.65 -13.07 3.64
C LEU A 115 3.58 -13.52 2.17
N SER A 116 3.03 -14.73 1.96
CA SER A 116 2.95 -15.40 0.65
C SER A 116 1.52 -15.78 0.31
N GLY A 117 1.21 -15.84 -0.98
CA GLY A 117 -0.09 -16.24 -1.46
C GLY A 117 -0.39 -15.79 -2.88
N SER A 118 -1.66 -15.92 -3.26
CA SER A 118 -2.15 -15.57 -4.59
C SER A 118 -2.94 -14.27 -4.56
N CYS A 119 -2.75 -13.44 -5.58
CA CYS A 119 -3.30 -12.10 -5.66
C CYS A 119 -3.88 -11.86 -7.05
N PRO A 120 -5.16 -11.52 -7.22
CA PRO A 120 -5.68 -11.05 -8.50
C PRO A 120 -4.91 -9.81 -9.02
N ILE A 121 -4.77 -9.75 -10.34
CA ILE A 121 -4.24 -8.58 -11.05
C ILE A 121 -5.34 -7.97 -11.91
N TYR A 122 -5.55 -6.67 -11.74
CA TYR A 122 -6.48 -5.85 -12.49
C TYR A 122 -5.75 -4.93 -13.44
N ASN A 123 -6.36 -4.59 -14.56
CA ASN A 123 -5.89 -3.52 -15.44
C ASN A 123 -6.46 -2.15 -15.01
N ASN A 124 -6.06 -1.08 -15.69
CA ASN A 124 -6.57 0.28 -15.47
C ASN A 124 -8.08 0.47 -15.76
N LEU A 125 -8.75 -0.52 -16.35
CA LEU A 125 -10.21 -0.54 -16.54
C LEU A 125 -10.93 -1.28 -15.40
N GLY A 126 -10.20 -1.78 -14.39
CA GLY A 126 -10.75 -2.57 -13.29
C GLY A 126 -11.10 -4.01 -13.65
N ALA A 127 -10.73 -4.49 -14.84
CA ALA A 127 -10.94 -5.88 -15.24
C ALA A 127 -9.80 -6.77 -14.72
N GLN A 128 -10.13 -7.92 -14.13
CA GLN A 128 -9.12 -8.90 -13.76
C GLN A 128 -8.51 -9.51 -15.02
N VAL A 129 -7.19 -9.37 -15.17
CA VAL A 129 -6.41 -9.80 -16.34
C VAL A 129 -5.41 -10.91 -16.02
N GLY A 130 -5.31 -11.29 -14.75
CA GLY A 130 -4.47 -12.40 -14.32
C GLY A 130 -4.48 -12.60 -12.81
N THR A 131 -3.57 -13.45 -12.39
CA THR A 131 -3.32 -13.77 -10.99
C THR A 131 -1.82 -13.83 -10.78
N ALA A 132 -1.34 -13.11 -9.78
CA ALA A 132 0.02 -13.24 -9.27
C ALA A 132 0.09 -14.31 -8.18
N PHE A 133 1.24 -14.95 -8.08
CA PHE A 133 1.67 -15.67 -6.90
C PHE A 133 2.95 -15.04 -6.39
N ILE A 134 2.93 -14.65 -5.11
CA ILE A 134 4.08 -14.05 -4.44
C ILE A 134 4.51 -14.90 -3.25
N SER A 135 5.82 -14.98 -3.03
CA SER A 135 6.37 -15.56 -1.81
C SER A 135 7.52 -14.74 -1.27
N PHE A 136 7.44 -14.39 0.01
CA PHE A 136 8.47 -13.64 0.72
C PHE A 136 9.79 -14.41 0.76
N LEU A 137 10.91 -13.69 0.64
CA LEU A 137 12.27 -14.24 0.58
C LEU A 137 13.08 -13.92 1.84
#